data_AF-A0A7X0H4D5-F1
#
_entry.id   AF-A0A7X0H4D5-F1
#
_cell.length_a   1.000
_cell.length_b   1.000
_cell.length_c   1.000
_cell.angle_alpha   90.00
_cell.angle_beta   90.00
_cell.angle_gamma   90.00
#
_symmetry.space_group_name_H-M   'P 1'
#
loop_
_entity.id
_entity.type
_entity.pdbx_description
1 polymer ?
#
loop_
_entity_poly.entity_id
_entity_poly.type
_entity_poly.pdbx_seq_one_letter_code
_entity_poly.pdbx_strand_id
1 'polypeptide(L)'
;MNRIQTACYCLIASALVLSGLLVVQLSERVEPNSAEAALVIARENFTLMTAEVRSGEEALFVLDNTSGTLLVYRLEISRKSLQPAGGVRLDQIFSGGVDDSEDDDDRRRR
;
A
#
# COMPACT_ATOMS: atom_id res chain seq x y z
N MET A 1 15.58 53.32 -7.03
CA MET A 1 15.05 51.94 -7.04
C MET A 1 13.62 51.98 -7.54
N ASN A 2 13.28 51.25 -8.60
CA ASN A 2 12.02 51.44 -9.31
C ASN A 2 10.86 50.77 -8.56
N ARG A 3 9.76 51.48 -8.28
CA ARG A 3 8.64 51.01 -7.42
C ARG A 3 8.03 49.68 -7.88
N ILE A 4 8.10 49.41 -9.18
CA ILE A 4 7.63 48.18 -9.81
C ILE A 4 8.52 46.98 -9.41
N GLN A 5 9.84 47.19 -9.33
CA GLN A 5 10.77 46.12 -8.94
C GLN A 5 10.55 45.71 -7.49
N THR A 6 10.34 46.68 -6.59
CA THR A 6 10.00 46.38 -5.18
C THR A 6 8.69 45.62 -5.04
N ALA A 7 7.66 45.95 -5.84
CA ALA A 7 6.39 45.20 -5.83
C ALA A 7 6.57 43.76 -6.32
N CYS A 8 7.32 43.55 -7.41
CA CYS A 8 7.63 42.22 -7.92
C CYS A 8 8.41 41.37 -6.90
N TYR A 9 9.42 41.94 -6.23
CA TYR A 9 10.18 41.22 -5.21
C TYR A 9 9.32 40.84 -3.99
N CYS A 10 8.42 41.73 -3.55
CA CYS A 10 7.49 41.41 -2.47
C CYS A 10 6.54 40.27 -2.83
N LEU A 11 6.00 40.25 -4.05
CA LEU A 11 5.10 39.19 -4.51
C LEU A 11 5.80 37.83 -4.58
N ILE A 12 7.04 37.80 -5.11
CA ILE A 12 7.83 36.56 -5.19
C ILE A 12 8.17 36.04 -3.79
N ALA A 13 8.56 36.93 -2.87
CA ALA A 13 8.84 36.55 -1.49
C ALA A 13 7.61 35.95 -0.79
N SER A 14 6.42 36.56 -0.96
CA SER A 14 5.17 36.03 -0.41
C SER A 14 4.80 34.68 -1.03
N ALA A 15 4.95 34.52 -2.34
CA ALA A 15 4.66 33.26 -3.02
C ALA A 15 5.55 32.11 -2.53
N LEU A 16 6.83 32.37 -2.25
CA LEU A 16 7.76 31.39 -1.71
C LEU A 16 7.41 30.99 -0.28
N VAL A 17 7.05 31.95 0.58
CA VAL A 17 6.63 31.68 1.96
C VAL A 17 5.35 30.84 2.00
N LEU A 18 4.35 31.19 1.17
CA LEU A 18 3.12 30.41 1.05
C LEU A 18 3.37 29.00 0.52
N SER A 19 4.23 28.85 -0.50
CA SER A 19 4.60 27.54 -1.03
C SER A 19 5.31 26.68 0.00
N GLY A 20 6.25 27.26 0.77
CA GLY A 20 6.94 26.56 1.85
C GLY A 20 5.99 26.12 2.96
N LEU A 21 5.07 26.99 3.39
CA LEU A 21 4.07 26.66 4.40
C LEU A 21 3.13 25.54 3.92
N LEU A 22 2.74 25.58 2.65
CA LEU A 22 1.87 24.56 2.05
C LEU A 22 2.57 23.21 1.93
N VAL A 23 3.87 23.19 1.58
CA VAL A 23 4.68 21.95 1.59
C VAL A 23 4.77 21.37 3.00
N VAL A 24 5.04 22.19 4.02
CA VAL A 24 5.10 21.71 5.41
C VAL A 24 3.75 21.15 5.86
N GLN A 25 2.65 21.86 5.58
CA GLN A 25 1.32 21.37 5.95
C GLN A 25 0.88 20.14 5.14
N LEU A 26 1.28 20.02 3.88
CA LEU A 26 1.06 18.77 3.13
C LEU A 26 1.93 17.65 3.67
N SER A 27 3.18 17.88 4.06
CA SER A 27 4.01 16.83 4.66
C SER A 27 3.46 16.34 6.00
N GLU A 28 2.76 17.18 6.76
CA GLU A 28 2.09 16.79 8.01
C GLU A 28 0.72 16.10 7.78
N ARG A 29 0.03 16.39 6.67
CA ARG A 29 -1.32 15.87 6.37
C ARG A 29 -1.36 14.74 5.36
N VAL A 30 -0.31 14.60 4.55
CA VAL A 30 -0.03 13.37 3.83
C VAL A 30 0.48 12.44 4.91
N GLU A 31 -0.44 11.83 5.65
CA GLU A 31 -0.11 10.59 6.35
C GLU A 31 0.63 9.73 5.34
N PRO A 32 1.76 9.12 5.72
CA PRO A 32 2.30 8.08 4.89
C PRO A 32 1.15 7.10 4.68
N ASN A 33 0.78 6.88 3.43
CA ASN A 33 0.08 5.66 3.02
C ASN A 33 1.07 4.49 3.16
N SER A 34 1.72 4.39 4.32
CA SER A 34 2.20 3.17 4.88
C SER A 34 0.94 2.41 5.19
N ALA A 35 0.65 1.39 4.40
CA ALA A 35 0.15 0.17 5.00
C ALA A 35 1.13 -0.14 6.15
N GLU A 36 0.84 0.38 7.34
CA GLU A 36 1.59 0.10 8.55
C GLU A 36 1.34 -1.38 8.80
N ALA A 37 2.22 -2.21 8.23
CA ALA A 37 2.41 -3.54 8.73
C ALA A 37 2.93 -3.35 10.16
N ALA A 38 2.02 -3.31 11.14
CA ALA A 38 2.32 -2.96 12.52
C ALA A 38 3.38 -3.89 13.13
N LEU A 39 3.51 -5.10 12.57
CA LEU A 39 4.60 -6.01 12.89
C LEU A 39 4.80 -7.05 11.78
N VAL A 40 5.99 -7.09 11.18
CA VAL A 40 6.42 -8.21 10.32
C VAL A 40 7.45 -9.05 11.08
N ILE A 41 7.14 -10.33 11.29
CA ILE A 41 8.06 -11.30 11.89
C ILE A 41 8.33 -12.39 10.85
N ALA A 42 9.52 -12.37 10.26
CA ALA A 42 10.01 -13.45 9.43
C ALA A 42 10.86 -14.41 10.28
N ARG A 43 10.46 -15.68 10.35
CA ARG A 43 11.22 -16.78 10.94
C ARG A 43 11.24 -17.94 9.98
N GLU A 44 12.37 -18.19 9.33
CA GLU A 44 12.66 -19.33 8.45
C GLU A 44 11.45 -19.80 7.60
N ASN A 45 10.59 -20.63 8.17
CA ASN A 45 9.44 -21.25 7.51
C ASN A 45 8.15 -20.41 7.51
N PHE A 46 8.06 -19.35 8.31
CA PHE A 46 6.87 -18.52 8.45
C PHE A 46 7.19 -17.03 8.37
N THR A 47 6.35 -16.29 7.66
CA THR A 47 6.32 -14.84 7.69
C THR A 47 4.96 -14.39 8.23
N LEU A 48 4.98 -13.72 9.37
CA LEU A 48 3.81 -13.18 10.04
C LEU A 48 3.75 -11.67 9.75
N MET A 49 2.59 -11.15 9.41
CA MET A 49 2.37 -9.72 9.20
C MET A 49 1.02 -9.33 9.79
N THR A 50 0.96 -8.30 10.63
CA THR A 50 -0.31 -7.68 11.00
C THR A 50 -0.52 -6.42 10.16
N ALA A 51 -1.73 -6.21 9.66
CA ALA A 51 -2.08 -4.99 8.93
C ALA A 51 -3.53 -4.60 9.19
N GLU A 52 -3.80 -3.30 9.20
CA GLU A 52 -5.17 -2.78 9.22
C GLU A 52 -5.82 -2.98 7.85
N VAL A 53 -6.95 -3.70 7.82
CA VAL A 53 -7.66 -4.02 6.56
C VAL A 53 -8.78 -3.03 6.29
N ARG A 54 -9.38 -2.48 7.36
CA ARG A 54 -10.39 -1.41 7.36
C ARG A 54 -10.25 -0.61 8.64
N SER A 55 -10.82 0.59 8.69
CA SER A 55 -10.77 1.45 9.88
C SER A 55 -11.22 0.70 11.14
N GLY A 56 -10.28 0.44 12.05
CA GLY A 56 -10.50 -0.29 13.30
C GLY A 56 -10.54 -1.82 13.20
N GLU A 57 -10.26 -2.39 12.03
CA GLU A 57 -10.18 -3.84 11.79
C GLU A 57 -8.74 -4.25 11.43
N GLU A 58 -8.10 -5.00 12.31
CA GLU A 58 -6.76 -5.55 12.09
C GLU A 58 -6.84 -7.01 11.64
N ALA A 59 -5.94 -7.42 10.74
CA ALA A 59 -5.79 -8.81 10.33
C ALA A 59 -4.35 -9.29 10.52
N LEU A 60 -4.22 -10.57 10.86
CA LEU A 60 -2.96 -11.29 10.90
C LEU A 60 -2.85 -12.16 9.64
N PHE A 61 -1.82 -11.90 8.87
CA PHE A 61 -1.41 -12.67 7.71
C PHE A 61 -0.28 -13.60 8.14
N VAL A 62 -0.43 -14.89 7.85
CA VAL A 62 0.59 -15.91 8.09
C VAL A 62 0.92 -16.55 6.76
N LEU A 63 2.11 -16.25 6.25
CA LEU A 63 2.67 -16.91 5.09
C LEU A 63 3.53 -18.08 5.55
N ASP A 64 3.13 -19.28 5.19
CA ASP A 64 3.98 -20.46 5.29
C ASP A 64 4.84 -20.54 4.03
N ASN A 65 6.13 -20.25 4.20
CA ASN A 65 7.12 -20.24 3.13
C ASN A 65 7.42 -21.65 2.62
N THR A 66 7.09 -22.71 3.37
CA THR A 66 7.35 -24.11 2.97
C THR A 66 6.27 -24.64 2.03
N SER A 67 5.00 -24.35 2.34
CA SER A 67 3.86 -24.78 1.53
C SER A 67 3.42 -23.73 0.51
N GLY A 68 3.94 -22.49 0.60
CA GLY A 68 3.49 -21.37 -0.20
C GLY A 68 2.03 -20.99 0.10
N THR A 69 1.58 -21.23 1.33
CA THR A 69 0.18 -20.98 1.74
C THR A 69 0.10 -19.68 2.53
N LEU A 70 -0.79 -18.79 2.12
CA LEU A 70 -1.16 -17.61 2.87
C LEU A 70 -2.43 -17.91 3.68
N LEU A 71 -2.34 -17.79 5.00
CA LEU A 71 -3.47 -17.87 5.92
C LEU A 71 -3.81 -16.47 6.42
N VAL A 72 -5.09 -16.15 6.48
CA VAL A 72 -5.59 -14.85 6.92
C VAL A 72 -6.50 -15.03 8.12
N TYR A 73 -6.18 -14.32 9.20
CA TYR A 73 -6.98 -14.27 10.41
C TYR A 73 -7.44 -12.84 10.66
N ARG A 74 -8.70 -12.66 11.06
CA ARG A 74 -9.21 -11.39 11.56
C ARG A 74 -8.98 -11.31 13.06
N LEU A 75 -8.46 -10.19 13.54
CA LEU A 75 -8.38 -9.89 14.97
C LEU A 75 -9.65 -9.20 15.43
N GLU A 76 -10.40 -9.84 16.32
CA GLU A 76 -11.48 -9.20 17.04
C GLU A 76 -10.94 -8.65 18.37
N ILE A 77 -10.48 -7.39 18.36
CA ILE A 77 -9.82 -6.74 19.51
C ILE A 77 -10.73 -6.76 20.75
N SER A 78 -12.04 -6.54 20.57
CA SER A 78 -13.02 -6.54 21.66
C SER A 78 -13.12 -7.87 22.38
N ARG A 79 -12.87 -8.99 21.69
CA ARG A 79 -12.96 -10.35 22.25
C ARG A 79 -11.61 -11.03 22.43
N LYS A 80 -10.51 -10.35 22.06
CA LYS A 80 -9.15 -10.93 22.03
C LYS A 80 -9.12 -12.28 21.30
N SER A 81 -9.85 -12.38 20.19
CA SER A 81 -10.04 -13.62 19.45
C SER A 81 -9.50 -13.49 18.03
N LEU A 82 -8.91 -14.59 17.53
CA LEU A 82 -8.47 -14.74 16.15
C LEU A 82 -9.51 -15.59 15.42
N GLN A 83 -10.14 -15.02 14.41
CA GLN A 83 -11.09 -15.74 13.57
C GLN A 83 -10.44 -16.06 12.21
N PRO A 84 -10.48 -17.32 11.75
CA PRO A 84 -9.99 -17.65 10.42
C PRO A 84 -10.86 -16.95 9.37
N ALA A 85 -10.25 -16.11 8.55
CA ALA A 85 -10.94 -15.37 7.50
C ALA A 85 -10.78 -16.05 6.13
N GLY A 86 -9.71 -16.83 5.96
CA GLY A 86 -9.47 -17.63 4.77
C GLY A 86 -8.03 -18.14 4.69
N GLY A 87 -7.77 -18.92 3.65
CA GLY A 87 -6.43 -19.40 3.33
C GLY A 87 -6.36 -19.74 1.85
N VAL A 88 -5.26 -19.39 1.20
CA VAL A 88 -5.05 -19.61 -0.23
C VAL A 88 -3.61 -19.97 -0.49
N ARG A 89 -3.40 -20.87 -1.44
CA ARG A 89 -2.05 -21.16 -1.94
C ARG A 89 -1.64 -20.10 -2.95
N LEU A 90 -0.45 -19.55 -2.76
CA LEU A 90 0.06 -18.47 -3.60
C LEU A 90 0.23 -18.89 -5.06
N ASP A 91 0.54 -20.16 -5.31
CA ASP A 91 0.69 -20.67 -6.67
C ASP A 91 -0.61 -20.55 -7.48
N GLN A 92 -1.79 -20.68 -6.85
CA GLN A 92 -3.08 -20.49 -7.52
C GLN A 92 -3.37 -19.02 -7.83
N ILE A 93 -2.86 -18.09 -7.02
CA ILE A 93 -3.01 -16.64 -7.28
C ILE A 93 -2.11 -16.23 -8.45
N PHE A 94 -0.85 -16.67 -8.44
CA PHE A 94 0.16 -16.17 -9.37
C PHE A 94 0.27 -16.98 -10.67
N SER A 95 -0.31 -18.19 -10.75
CA SER A 95 -0.35 -18.97 -12.00
C SER A 95 -1.38 -18.47 -13.02
N GLY A 96 -2.37 -17.67 -12.59
CA GLY A 96 -3.35 -17.05 -13.49
C GLY A 96 -2.87 -15.79 -14.22
N GLY A 97 -1.60 -15.40 -14.04
CA GLY A 97 -1.03 -14.16 -14.61
C GLY A 97 -0.22 -14.35 -15.90
N VAL A 98 -0.15 -15.58 -16.43
CA VAL A 98 0.46 -15.88 -17.74
C VAL A 98 -0.66 -16.42 -18.64
N ASP A 99 -1.58 -15.54 -19.02
CA ASP A 99 -2.37 -15.75 -20.22
C ASP A 99 -1.63 -15.03 -21.34
N ASP A 100 -0.90 -15.84 -22.12
CA ASP A 100 -0.32 -15.49 -23.41
C ASP A 100 -1.40 -14.85 -24.27
N SER A 101 -1.28 -13.54 -24.47
CA SER A 101 -1.88 -12.87 -25.62
C SER A 101 -1.12 -13.27 -26.88
N GLU A 102 -1.32 -14.50 -27.36
CA GLU A 102 -0.87 -14.99 -28.67
C GLU A 102 -1.84 -16.07 -29.17
N ASP A 103 -2.09 -16.07 -30.49
CA ASP A 103 -2.87 -17.03 -31.27
C ASP A 103 -4.40 -16.91 -31.34
N ASP A 104 -4.92 -15.78 -31.86
CA ASP A 104 -6.23 -15.83 -32.53
C ASP A 104 -6.38 -14.92 -33.78
N ASP A 105 -5.28 -14.59 -34.48
CA ASP A 105 -5.36 -13.73 -35.69
C ASP A 105 -5.02 -14.45 -37.02
N ASP A 106 -4.59 -15.72 -37.02
CA ASP A 106 -4.09 -16.37 -38.26
C ASP A 106 -5.07 -17.36 -38.95
N ARG A 107 -6.31 -17.50 -38.47
CA ARG A 107 -7.33 -18.37 -39.10
C ARG A 107 -8.26 -17.70 -40.10
N ARG A 108 -8.07 -16.41 -40.42
CA ARG A 108 -8.92 -15.69 -41.39
C ARG A 108 -8.33 -15.54 -42.79
N ARG A 109 -7.15 -16.09 -43.09
CA ARG A 109 -6.54 -15.95 -44.43
C ARG A 109 -5.84 -17.23 -44.89
N ARG A 110 -6.60 -18.23 -45.32
CA ARG A 110 -6.30 -19.05 -46.51
C ARG A 110 -7.40 -20.07 -46.79
#